data_AF-A0A559JX08-F1
#
_entry.id   AF-A0A559JX08-F1
#
_cell.length_a   1.000
_cell.length_b   1.000
_cell.length_c   1.000
_cell.angle_alpha   90.00
_cell.angle_beta   90.00
_cell.angle_gamma   90.00
#
_symmetry.space_group_name_H-M   'P 1'
#
loop_
_entity.id
_entity.type
_entity.pdbx_description
1 polymer ?
#
loop_
_entity_poly.entity_id
_entity_poly.type
_entity_poly.pdbx_seq_one_letter_code
_entity_poly.pdbx_strand_id
1 'polypeptide(L)' 'MDLVNVSEVSAGLFIAGIIFIMLIGSFLSLGVLRFFQLKKKQGGVYLSLSAASFVAMVLVVNTWFV' A
#
# COMPACT_ATOMS: atom_id res chain seq x y z
N MET A 1 -20.34 0.42 -19.00
CA MET A 1 -19.14 -0.07 -18.32
C MET A 1 -17.97 0.36 -19.19
N ASP A 2 -17.41 1.54 -18.97
CA ASP A 2 -16.14 1.87 -19.61
C ASP A 2 -15.11 0.90 -19.06
N LEU A 3 -14.71 -0.04 -19.93
CA LEU A 3 -13.65 -0.97 -19.63
C LEU A 3 -12.39 -0.11 -19.50
N VAL A 4 -11.92 0.07 -18.27
CA VAL A 4 -10.62 0.71 -17.99
C VAL A 4 -9.60 0.04 -18.90
N ASN A 5 -9.14 0.77 -19.92
CA ASN A 5 -8.28 0.21 -20.95
C ASN A 5 -6.87 0.05 -20.36
N VAL A 6 -6.57 -1.18 -19.95
CA VAL A 6 -5.28 -1.54 -19.34
C VAL A 6 -4.16 -1.67 -20.38
N SER A 7 -4.46 -1.57 -21.68
CA SER A 7 -3.46 -1.71 -22.75
C SER A 7 -2.45 -0.56 -22.77
N GLU A 8 -2.83 0.60 -22.22
CA GLU A 8 -1.96 1.78 -22.08
C GLU A 8 -1.22 1.81 -20.74
N VAL A 9 -1.56 0.91 -19.80
CA VAL A 9 -0.95 0.86 -18.48
C VAL A 9 0.38 0.11 -18.57
N SER A 10 1.47 0.81 -18.22
CA SER A 10 2.78 0.18 -18.05
C SER A 10 2.69 -1.03 -17.13
N ALA A 11 3.19 -2.19 -17.59
CA ALA A 11 3.30 -3.39 -16.75
C ALA A 11 4.05 -3.09 -15.43
N GLY A 12 5.01 -2.17 -15.45
CA GLY A 12 5.70 -1.70 -14.25
C GLY A 12 4.77 -1.01 -13.25
N LEU A 13 3.85 -0.16 -13.72
CA LEU A 13 2.89 0.55 -12.86
C LEU A 13 1.90 -0.43 -12.23
N PHE A 14 1.43 -1.41 -13.00
CA PHE A 14 0.52 -2.44 -12.50
C PHE A 14 1.17 -3.30 -11.41
N ILE A 15 2.39 -3.79 -11.66
CA ILE A 15 3.14 -4.60 -10.69
C ILE A 15 3.44 -3.77 -9.43
N ALA A 16 3.91 -2.53 -9.58
CA ALA A 16 4.18 -1.64 -8.46
C ALA A 16 2.90 -1.42 -7.62
N GLY A 17 1.77 -1.15 -8.29
CA GLY A 17 0.47 -0.98 -7.63
C GLY A 17 0.06 -2.20 -6.80
N ILE A 18 0.15 -3.41 -7.37
CA ILE A 18 -0.18 -4.65 -6.65
C ILE A 18 0.72 -4.84 -5.42
N ILE A 19 2.03 -4.66 -5.57
CA ILE A 19 2.99 -4.81 -4.46
C ILE A 19 2.64 -3.84 -3.33
N PHE A 20 2.42 -2.57 -3.64
CA PHE A 20 2.09 -1.57 -2.62
C PHE A 20 0.72 -1.82 -1.98
N ILE A 21 -0.31 -2.19 -2.74
CA ILE A 21 -1.63 -2.51 -2.18
C ILE A 21 -1.54 -3.70 -1.22
N MET A 22 -0.84 -4.77 -1.60
CA MET A 22 -0.63 -5.94 -0.74
C MET A 22 0.12 -5.57 0.54
N LEU A 23 1.15 -4.73 0.43
CA LEU A 23 2.00 -4.35 1.54
C LEU A 23 1.28 -3.40 2.52
N ILE A 24 0.55 -2.40 2.01
CA ILE A 24 -0.30 -1.50 2.79
C ILE A 24 -1.41 -2.29 3.49
N GLY A 25 -2.15 -3.12 2.74
CA GLY A 25 -3.24 -3.93 3.30
C GLY A 25 -2.77 -4.88 4.39
N SER A 26 -1.62 -5.51 4.21
CA SER A 26 -1.03 -6.43 5.20
C SER A 26 -0.66 -5.70 6.50
N PHE A 27 0.03 -4.56 6.41
CA PHE A 27 0.41 -3.78 7.59
C PHE A 27 -0.79 -3.16 8.30
N LEU A 28 -1.77 -2.66 7.54
CA LEU A 28 -3.00 -2.11 8.12
C LEU A 28 -3.78 -3.19 8.87
N SER A 29 -3.99 -4.35 8.25
CA SER A 29 -4.71 -5.48 8.88
C SER A 29 -4.02 -5.96 10.15
N LEU A 30 -2.69 -6.16 10.11
CA LEU A 30 -1.90 -6.54 11.27
C LEU A 30 -1.90 -5.45 12.36
N GLY A 31 -1.80 -4.18 11.96
CA GLY A 31 -1.85 -3.06 12.90
C GLY A 31 -3.14 -3.02 13.67
N VAL A 32 -4.27 -3.06 12.95
CA VAL A 32 -5.62 -3.10 13.54
C VAL A 32 -5.78 -4.32 14.46
N LEU A 33 -5.37 -5.51 14.02
CA LEU A 33 -5.42 -6.73 14.85
C LEU A 33 -4.64 -6.57 16.17
N ARG A 34 -3.44 -5.96 16.12
CA ARG A 34 -2.61 -5.72 17.31
C ARG A 34 -3.23 -4.71 18.27
N PHE A 35 -3.99 -3.73 17.79
CA PHE A 35 -4.76 -2.83 18.65
C PHE A 35 -5.86 -3.56 19.41
N PHE A 36 -6.58 -4.47 18.76
CA PHE A 36 -7.58 -5.32 19.42
C PHE A 36 -6.96 -6.25 20.46
N GLN A 37 -5.70 -6.67 20.27
CA GLN A 37 -4.95 -7.46 21.25
C GLN A 37 -4.37 -6.64 22.42
N LEU A 38 -4.76 -5.36 22.57
CA LEU A 38 -4.20 -4.39 23.55
C LEU A 38 -2.68 -4.15 23.38
N LYS A 39 -2.06 -4.63 22.30
CA LYS A 39 -0.64 -4.43 21.97
C LYS A 39 -0.42 -3.11 21.23
N LYS A 40 -0.83 -2.00 21.89
CA LYS A 40 -0.88 -0.65 21.29
C LYS A 40 0.43 -0.19 20.66
N LYS A 41 1.59 -0.52 21.27
CA LYS A 41 2.91 -0.18 20.72
C LYS A 41 3.17 -0.89 19.37
N GLN A 42 2.95 -2.20 19.32
CA GLN A 42 3.15 -2.98 18.09
C GLN A 42 2.12 -2.59 17.02
N GLY A 43 0.85 -2.40 17.39
CA GLY A 43 -0.18 -1.93 16.47
C GLY A 43 0.15 -0.56 15.87
N GLY A 44 0.67 0.36 16.69
CA GLY A 44 1.13 1.67 16.23
C GLY A 44 2.24 1.56 15.19
N VAL A 45 3.25 0.71 15.42
CA VAL A 45 4.34 0.49 14.44
C VAL A 45 3.79 -0.02 13.11
N TYR A 46 2.89 -1.01 13.11
CA TYR A 46 2.31 -1.52 11.87
C TYR A 46 1.43 -0.49 11.15
N LEU A 47 0.65 0.33 11.87
CA LEU A 47 -0.09 1.44 11.25
C LEU A 47 0.85 2.49 10.65
N SER A 48 1.92 2.86 11.35
CA SER A 48 2.92 3.79 10.83
C SER A 48 3.63 3.23 9.59
N LEU A 49 3.95 1.93 9.58
CA LEU A 49 4.52 1.25 8.40
C LEU A 49 3.53 1.25 7.24
N SER A 50 2.25 1.00 7.48
CA SER A 50 1.22 1.10 6.44
C SER A 50 1.15 2.51 5.84
N ALA A 51 1.20 3.56 6.66
CA ALA A 51 1.21 4.94 6.19
C ALA A 51 2.49 5.27 5.41
N ALA A 52 3.67 4.86 5.92
CA ALA A 52 4.95 5.04 5.25
C ALA A 52 4.98 4.33 3.89
N SER A 53 4.35 3.15 3.80
CA SER A 53 4.26 2.38 2.55
C SER A 53 3.37 3.07 1.51
N PHE A 54 2.30 3.73 1.95
CA PHE A 54 1.48 4.55 1.07
C PHE A 54 2.24 5.79 0.56
N VAL A 55 2.98 6.47 1.44
CA VAL A 55 3.85 7.59 1.03
C VAL A 55 4.91 7.12 0.02
N ALA A 56 5.55 5.98 0.27
CA ALA A 56 6.51 5.39 -0.64
C ALA A 56 5.88 5.05 -2.00
N MET A 57 4.65 4.53 -2.03
CA MET A 57 3.90 4.28 -3.27
C MET A 57 3.74 5.57 -4.09
N VAL A 58 3.29 6.65 -3.45
CA VAL A 58 3.11 7.95 -4.11
C VAL A 58 4.43 8.46 -4.68
N LEU A 59 5.52 8.36 -3.93
CA LEU A 59 6.84 8.77 -4.39
C LEU A 59 7.33 7.94 -5.58
N VAL A 60 7.15 6.62 -5.54
CA VAL A 60 7.54 5.74 -6.66
C VAL A 60 6.73 6.06 -7.91
N VAL A 61 5.42 6.22 -7.78
CA VAL A 61 4.56 6.59 -8.92
C VAL A 61 4.98 7.94 -9.50
N ASN A 62 5.17 8.96 -8.66
CA ASN A 62 5.55 10.30 -9.10
C ASN A 62 6.96 10.39 -9.70
N THR A 63 7.87 9.49 -9.34
CA THR A 63 9.27 9.54 -9.83
C THR A 63 9.45 8.75 -11.13
N TRP A 64 8.70 7.66 -11.31
CA TRP A 64 8.97 6.68 -12.37
C TRP A 64 7.85 6.54 -13.41
N PHE A 65 6.64 7.02 -13.12
CA PHE A 65 5.46 6.78 -13.96
C PHE A 65 4.64 8.03 -14.30
N VAL A 66 4.95 9.17 -13.67
CA VAL A 66 4.44 10.51 -14.00
C VAL A 66 5.58 11.28 -14.65
#